data_AF-A0A8T5T769-F1
#
_entry.id   AF-A0A8T5T769-F1
#
_cell.length_a   1.000
_cell.length_b   1.000
_cell.length_c   1.000
_cell.angle_alpha   90.00
_cell.angle_beta   90.00
_cell.angle_gamma   90.00
#
_symmetry.space_group_name_H-M   'P 1'
#
loop_
_entity.id
_entity.type
_entity.pdbx_description
1 polymer ?
#
loop_
_entity_poly.entity_id
_entity_poly.type
_entity_poly.pdbx_seq_one_letter_code
_entity_poly.pdbx_strand_id
1 'polypeptide(L)'
;MEEFRKNDPETHENNPDFRSFHNRDMHRLEPRFSNSYRGPPIPRKPRNKHKHHHSPHFHPFGPPLPMSRDEFKEIKHLMILTLLSEIPEGISGYQLQEQYKLPRGSMMRTLNELEENESLSAIQDVVKGRSQKIYKITDKGKENLEKLKEKWTYQFLRMTDIAPMEQYGNPFGSEHFKNRLLRNLENIENTEDAIDIFRGYRSKFKRMYKRLQNRMEKLDKTKSYLDSIITEIEKMDQFDLNKVKEMVNEFP
;
A
#
# COMPACT_ATOMS: atom_id res chain seq x y z
N MET A 1 59.92 -32.36 -11.18
CA MET A 1 59.94 -32.25 -12.65
C MET A 1 58.70 -31.48 -13.06
N GLU A 2 58.85 -30.62 -14.08
CA GLU A 2 57.86 -29.71 -14.72
C GLU A 2 57.46 -28.49 -13.87
N GLU A 3 58.08 -27.31 -13.98
CA GLU A 3 58.30 -26.34 -15.08
C GLU A 3 57.07 -25.58 -15.59
N PHE A 4 57.13 -24.24 -15.40
CA PHE A 4 56.69 -23.13 -16.27
C PHE A 4 55.19 -23.09 -16.69
N ARG A 5 54.47 -21.96 -16.60
CA ARG A 5 54.81 -20.64 -17.16
C ARG A 5 53.88 -19.55 -16.59
N LYS A 6 54.50 -18.41 -16.26
CA LYS A 6 53.92 -17.05 -16.20
C LYS A 6 53.34 -16.65 -17.56
N ASN A 7 52.32 -15.78 -17.58
CA ASN A 7 52.10 -14.74 -18.60
C ASN A 7 50.96 -13.78 -18.19
N ASP A 8 51.36 -12.59 -17.74
CA ASP A 8 50.81 -11.25 -18.08
C ASP A 8 52.01 -10.51 -18.74
N PRO A 9 51.90 -9.43 -19.59
CA PRO A 9 51.01 -8.26 -19.41
C PRO A 9 50.62 -7.50 -20.73
N GLU A 10 50.19 -6.22 -20.55
CA GLU A 10 50.12 -5.05 -21.47
C GLU A 10 48.74 -4.70 -22.04
N THR A 11 48.04 -3.63 -21.61
CA THR A 11 48.21 -2.15 -21.72
C THR A 11 48.05 -1.55 -23.12
N HIS A 12 47.01 -0.74 -23.29
CA HIS A 12 46.94 0.48 -24.13
C HIS A 12 45.74 1.31 -23.61
N GLU A 13 45.94 2.40 -22.86
CA GLU A 13 46.11 3.78 -23.37
C GLU A 13 45.19 4.14 -24.55
N ASN A 14 44.18 4.99 -24.29
CA ASN A 14 43.98 6.26 -25.00
C ASN A 14 42.77 7.04 -24.44
N ASN A 15 43.09 8.17 -23.81
CA ASN A 15 42.20 9.32 -23.60
C ASN A 15 42.29 10.20 -24.87
N PRO A 16 41.27 11.03 -25.23
CA PRO A 16 41.31 12.38 -24.69
C PRO A 16 39.96 13.10 -24.51
N ASP A 17 40.04 14.06 -23.60
CA ASP A 17 39.19 15.25 -23.41
C ASP A 17 38.64 15.89 -24.69
N PHE A 18 37.35 16.21 -24.68
CA PHE A 18 36.77 17.22 -25.57
C PHE A 18 35.83 18.17 -24.83
N ARG A 19 36.44 19.29 -24.42
CA ARG A 19 35.98 20.69 -24.61
C ARG A 19 34.58 21.09 -24.14
N SER A 20 34.62 21.84 -23.04
CA SER A 20 33.99 23.15 -22.82
C SER A 20 33.27 23.81 -24.01
N PHE A 21 31.99 24.11 -23.85
CA PHE A 21 31.31 25.26 -24.46
C PHE A 21 30.53 25.97 -23.35
N HIS A 22 31.08 27.05 -22.81
CA HIS A 22 30.75 28.44 -23.17
C HIS A 22 29.34 28.88 -22.80
N ASN A 23 29.31 29.62 -21.69
CA ASN A 23 28.35 30.66 -21.32
C ASN A 23 27.69 31.36 -22.52
N ARG A 24 26.37 31.43 -22.50
CA ARG A 24 25.62 32.56 -23.06
C ARG A 24 24.51 32.95 -22.11
N ASP A 25 24.86 33.86 -21.21
CA ASP A 25 23.96 34.88 -20.72
C ASP A 25 23.36 35.63 -21.91
N MET A 26 22.04 35.58 -22.03
CA MET A 26 21.27 36.52 -22.83
C MET A 26 20.18 37.09 -21.94
N HIS A 27 20.53 38.20 -21.29
CA HIS A 27 19.58 39.17 -20.77
C HIS A 27 18.66 39.62 -21.90
N ARG A 28 17.44 39.08 -21.96
CA ARG A 28 16.36 39.66 -22.77
C ARG A 28 15.54 40.58 -21.88
N LEU A 29 15.99 41.82 -21.78
CA LEU A 29 15.16 42.96 -21.41
C LEU A 29 14.26 43.29 -22.60
N GLU A 30 12.97 43.04 -22.48
CA GLU A 30 11.95 43.60 -23.38
C GLU A 30 10.80 44.20 -22.54
N PRO A 31 10.15 45.27 -23.02
CA PRO A 31 9.57 46.31 -22.19
C PRO A 31 8.14 46.01 -21.75
N ARG A 32 7.81 46.52 -20.56
CA ARG A 32 6.42 46.76 -20.14
C ARG A 32 5.74 47.74 -21.09
N PHE A 33 4.40 47.69 -21.05
CA PHE A 33 3.40 48.62 -21.59
C PHE A 33 2.70 48.18 -22.87
N SER A 34 1.55 47.52 -22.69
CA SER A 34 0.35 47.94 -23.40
C SER A 34 -0.82 48.03 -22.42
N ASN A 35 -1.28 49.27 -22.23
CA ASN A 35 -2.51 49.61 -21.53
C ASN A 35 -3.69 48.95 -22.24
N SER A 36 -4.17 47.83 -21.71
CA SER A 36 -5.49 47.31 -22.08
C SER A 36 -6.54 48.23 -21.46
N TYR A 37 -7.20 49.01 -22.32
CA TYR A 37 -8.47 49.69 -22.05
C TYR A 37 -9.41 48.77 -21.24
N ARG A 38 -9.63 49.10 -19.96
CA ARG A 38 -10.73 48.53 -19.19
C ARG A 38 -12.00 49.27 -19.60
N GLY A 39 -12.77 48.66 -20.49
CA GLY A 39 -14.13 49.11 -20.77
C GLY A 39 -15.00 49.13 -19.50
N PRO A 40 -16.13 49.84 -19.52
CA PRO A 40 -17.03 49.94 -18.39
C PRO A 40 -17.55 48.55 -17.98
N PRO A 41 -17.76 48.29 -16.67
CA PRO A 41 -18.18 46.99 -16.17
C PRO A 41 -19.57 46.64 -16.72
N ILE A 42 -19.63 45.53 -17.48
CA ILE A 42 -20.89 44.96 -17.95
C ILE A 42 -21.73 44.57 -16.72
N PRO A 43 -23.01 45.01 -16.62
CA PRO A 43 -23.88 44.60 -15.52
C PRO A 43 -24.07 43.09 -15.54
N ARG A 44 -23.60 42.43 -14.48
CA ARG A 44 -23.74 40.98 -14.31
C ARG A 44 -25.22 40.65 -14.13
N LYS A 45 -25.81 39.92 -15.08
CA LYS A 45 -27.14 39.31 -14.92
C LYS A 45 -27.19 38.50 -13.62
N PRO A 46 -28.31 38.52 -12.87
CA PRO A 46 -28.45 37.75 -11.65
C PRO A 46 -28.20 36.26 -11.96
N ARG A 47 -27.15 35.70 -11.37
CA ARG A 47 -26.85 34.28 -11.41
C ARG A 47 -28.06 33.54 -10.85
N ASN A 48 -28.72 32.75 -11.70
CA ASN A 48 -29.73 31.79 -11.27
C ASN A 48 -29.18 31.00 -10.09
N LYS A 49 -29.81 31.17 -8.93
CA LYS A 49 -29.55 30.37 -7.73
C LYS A 49 -29.88 28.93 -8.10
N HIS A 50 -28.87 28.13 -8.40
CA HIS A 50 -29.02 26.69 -8.51
C HIS A 50 -29.58 26.20 -7.18
N LYS A 51 -30.82 25.70 -7.23
CA LYS A 51 -31.43 24.98 -6.12
C LYS A 51 -30.58 23.73 -5.92
N HIS A 52 -29.71 23.76 -4.92
CA HIS A 52 -29.02 22.58 -4.44
C HIS A 52 -30.08 21.62 -3.92
N HIS A 53 -30.51 20.68 -4.76
CA HIS A 53 -31.16 19.47 -4.31
C HIS A 53 -30.11 18.67 -3.53
N HIS A 54 -29.94 19.01 -2.26
CA HIS A 54 -29.31 18.13 -1.29
C HIS A 54 -30.22 16.92 -1.14
N SER A 55 -30.02 15.92 -2.01
CA SER A 55 -30.44 14.57 -1.65
C SER A 55 -29.76 14.27 -0.31
N PRO A 56 -30.50 13.87 0.73
CA PRO A 56 -29.90 13.38 1.94
C PRO A 56 -29.19 12.08 1.56
N HIS A 57 -27.91 12.18 1.23
CA HIS A 57 -27.04 11.02 1.17
C HIS A 57 -27.01 10.45 2.58
N PHE A 58 -27.84 9.42 2.79
CA PHE A 58 -27.61 8.41 3.81
C PHE A 58 -26.17 7.91 3.59
N HIS A 59 -25.22 8.46 4.33
CA HIS A 59 -23.97 7.77 4.60
C HIS A 59 -24.29 6.79 5.73
N PRO A 60 -24.39 5.46 5.48
CA PRO A 60 -24.51 4.47 6.55
C PRO A 60 -23.21 4.33 7.35
N PHE A 61 -22.22 5.17 7.09
CA PHE A 61 -20.96 5.20 7.79
C PHE A 61 -21.11 6.09 9.02
N GLY A 62 -20.98 5.48 10.19
CA GLY A 62 -20.60 6.21 11.39
C GLY A 62 -19.39 7.12 11.12
N PRO A 63 -19.11 8.09 12.00
CA PRO A 63 -17.98 8.99 11.83
C PRO A 63 -16.73 8.17 11.48
N PRO A 64 -15.95 8.57 10.46
CA PRO A 64 -14.72 7.86 10.11
C PRO A 64 -13.93 7.66 11.40
N LEU A 65 -13.42 6.45 11.61
CA LEU A 65 -12.52 6.18 12.74
C LEU A 65 -11.52 7.34 12.80
N PRO A 66 -11.33 7.99 13.96
CA PRO A 66 -10.47 9.16 14.06
C PRO A 66 -9.02 8.72 13.84
N MET A 67 -8.64 8.55 12.57
CA MET A 67 -7.29 8.28 12.16
C MET A 67 -6.55 9.60 12.06
N SER A 68 -5.40 9.65 12.69
CA SER A 68 -4.46 10.75 12.54
C SER A 68 -3.96 10.83 11.10
N ARG A 69 -3.40 12.00 10.73
CA ARG A 69 -2.78 12.18 9.41
C ARG A 69 -1.59 11.23 9.20
N ASP A 70 -0.85 10.95 10.26
CA ASP A 70 0.33 10.09 10.23
C ASP A 70 -0.08 8.62 10.03
N GLU A 71 -1.14 8.19 10.70
CA GLU A 71 -1.74 6.87 10.49
C GLU A 71 -2.21 6.69 9.04
N PHE A 72 -2.87 7.69 8.46
CA PHE A 72 -3.27 7.64 7.06
C PHE A 72 -2.07 7.58 6.10
N LYS A 73 -0.97 8.27 6.43
CA LYS A 73 0.28 8.21 5.67
C LYS A 73 0.89 6.80 5.75
N GLU A 74 0.93 6.20 6.93
CA GLU A 74 1.41 4.84 7.12
C GLU A 74 0.59 3.80 6.35
N ILE A 75 -0.75 3.92 6.29
CA ILE A 75 -1.58 3.03 5.47
C ILE A 75 -1.22 3.15 4.00
N LYS A 76 -0.93 4.36 3.49
CA LYS A 76 -0.47 4.53 2.11
C LYS A 76 0.88 3.87 1.88
N HIS A 77 1.81 4.01 2.84
CA HIS A 77 3.12 3.37 2.78
C HIS A 77 2.95 1.85 2.72
N LEU A 78 2.14 1.29 3.61
CA LEU A 78 1.79 -0.13 3.66
C LEU A 78 1.24 -0.60 2.31
N MET A 79 0.28 0.13 1.74
CA MET A 79 -0.31 -0.20 0.44
C MET A 79 0.74 -0.21 -0.67
N ILE A 80 1.50 0.88 -0.85
CA ILE A 80 2.49 1.00 -1.94
C ILE A 80 3.61 -0.03 -1.79
N LEU A 81 4.15 -0.23 -0.59
CA LEU A 81 5.20 -1.22 -0.34
C LEU A 81 4.68 -2.66 -0.58
N THR A 82 3.43 -2.95 -0.23
CA THR A 82 2.81 -4.26 -0.53
C THR A 82 2.75 -4.49 -2.05
N LEU A 83 2.26 -3.52 -2.82
CA LEU A 83 2.20 -3.63 -4.29
C LEU A 83 3.58 -3.84 -4.91
N LEU A 84 4.59 -3.11 -4.43
CA LEU A 84 5.96 -3.22 -4.92
C LEU A 84 6.64 -4.53 -4.49
N SER A 85 6.25 -5.11 -3.36
CA SER A 85 6.77 -6.42 -2.92
C SER A 85 6.35 -7.57 -3.83
N GLU A 86 5.24 -7.42 -4.56
CA GLU A 86 4.76 -8.41 -5.53
C GLU A 86 5.45 -8.28 -6.90
N ILE A 87 6.13 -7.15 -7.17
CA ILE A 87 6.77 -6.84 -8.46
C ILE A 87 8.27 -6.55 -8.23
N PRO A 88 9.13 -7.58 -8.08
CA PRO A 88 10.54 -7.40 -7.74
C PRO A 88 11.33 -6.64 -8.81
N GLU A 89 10.87 -6.68 -10.06
CA GLU A 89 11.48 -5.94 -11.17
C GLU A 89 11.22 -4.43 -11.09
N GLY A 90 10.27 -4.00 -10.27
CA GLY A 90 9.84 -2.62 -10.12
C GLY A 90 8.74 -2.20 -11.08
N ILE A 91 8.23 -1.00 -10.87
CA ILE A 91 7.11 -0.44 -11.61
C ILE A 91 7.25 1.07 -11.69
N SER A 92 6.78 1.66 -12.79
CA SER A 92 6.75 3.12 -12.91
C SER A 92 5.56 3.72 -12.17
N GLY A 93 5.68 4.98 -11.74
CA GLY A 93 4.55 5.70 -11.12
C GLY A 93 3.33 5.76 -12.05
N TYR A 94 3.53 5.82 -13.36
CA TYR A 94 2.45 5.81 -14.34
C TYR A 94 1.69 4.47 -14.36
N GLN A 95 2.44 3.35 -14.36
CA GLN A 95 1.85 2.01 -14.32
C GLN A 95 1.09 1.77 -13.02
N LEU A 96 1.63 2.20 -11.87
CA LEU A 96 0.92 2.16 -10.59
C LEU A 96 -0.40 2.93 -10.63
N GLN A 97 -0.38 4.12 -11.23
CA GLN A 97 -1.59 4.92 -11.38
C GLN A 97 -2.64 4.24 -12.26
N GLU A 98 -2.26 3.69 -13.42
CA GLU A 98 -3.21 3.05 -14.33
C GLU A 98 -3.80 1.76 -13.74
N GLN A 99 -2.95 0.90 -13.16
CA GLN A 99 -3.37 -0.40 -12.63
C GLN A 99 -4.27 -0.26 -11.40
N TYR A 100 -3.93 0.66 -10.49
CA TYR A 100 -4.60 0.78 -9.19
C TYR A 100 -5.48 2.02 -9.04
N LYS A 101 -5.62 2.83 -10.11
CA LYS A 101 -6.42 4.06 -10.16
C LYS A 101 -6.12 5.04 -9.02
N LEU A 102 -4.86 5.12 -8.60
CA LEU A 102 -4.42 5.95 -7.48
C LEU A 102 -4.34 7.44 -7.88
N PRO A 103 -4.71 8.40 -7.00
CA PRO A 103 -4.54 9.82 -7.27
C PRO A 103 -3.06 10.20 -7.44
N ARG A 104 -2.68 10.63 -8.65
CA ARG A 104 -1.28 10.89 -9.05
C ARG A 104 -0.51 11.76 -8.05
N GLY A 105 -1.08 12.88 -7.64
CA GLY A 105 -0.41 13.84 -6.75
C GLY A 105 -0.07 13.25 -5.39
N SER A 106 -0.98 12.47 -4.79
CA SER A 106 -0.71 11.80 -3.51
C SER A 106 0.29 10.66 -3.69
N MET A 107 0.15 9.87 -4.74
CA MET A 107 1.02 8.72 -5.00
C MET A 107 2.46 9.15 -5.23
N MET A 108 2.70 10.16 -6.08
CA MET A 108 4.06 10.64 -6.35
C MET A 108 4.74 11.21 -5.11
N ARG A 109 4.01 11.91 -4.24
CA ARG A 109 4.55 12.38 -2.95
C ARG A 109 4.96 11.21 -2.07
N THR A 110 4.11 10.20 -1.95
CA THR A 110 4.42 9.02 -1.13
C THR A 110 5.60 8.22 -1.70
N LEU A 111 5.71 8.08 -3.03
CA LEU A 111 6.86 7.44 -3.67
C LEU A 111 8.17 8.18 -3.38
N ASN A 112 8.15 9.52 -3.47
CA ASN A 112 9.32 10.34 -3.14
C ASN A 112 9.68 10.23 -1.66
N GLU A 113 8.71 10.29 -0.74
CA GLU A 113 8.97 10.12 0.70
C GLU A 113 9.55 8.73 1.02
N LEU A 114 9.06 7.67 0.38
CA LEU A 114 9.59 6.33 0.58
C LEU A 114 11.00 6.15 -0.01
N GLU A 115 11.30 6.84 -1.11
CA GLU A 115 12.64 6.91 -1.69
C GLU A 115 13.61 7.69 -0.79
N GLU A 116 13.21 8.85 -0.28
CA GLU A 116 14.00 9.66 0.68
C GLU A 116 14.33 8.88 1.96
N ASN A 117 13.42 7.99 2.39
CA ASN A 117 13.64 7.11 3.53
C ASN A 117 14.39 5.80 3.19
N GLU A 118 14.87 5.67 1.95
CA GLU A 118 15.56 4.49 1.40
C GLU A 118 14.73 3.20 1.45
N SER A 119 13.41 3.31 1.62
CA SER A 119 12.49 2.16 1.52
C SER A 119 12.30 1.74 0.06
N LEU A 120 12.53 2.66 -0.88
CA LEU A 120 12.52 2.40 -2.31
C LEU A 120 13.86 2.81 -2.93
N SER A 121 14.29 2.07 -3.94
CA SER A 121 15.31 2.52 -4.88
C SER A 121 14.63 2.89 -6.19
N ALA A 122 15.22 3.84 -6.90
CA ALA A 122 14.68 4.30 -8.16
C ALA A 122 15.73 4.32 -9.25
N ILE A 123 15.41 3.71 -10.38
CA ILE A 123 16.26 3.64 -11.56
C ILE A 123 15.57 4.44 -12.67
N GLN A 124 16.32 5.26 -13.40
CA GLN A 124 15.80 5.89 -14.61
C GLN A 124 15.94 4.92 -15.77
N ASP A 125 14.83 4.70 -16.48
CA ASP A 125 14.78 3.85 -17.67
C ASP A 125 14.01 4.56 -18.80
N VAL A 126 14.34 4.25 -20.05
CA VAL A 126 13.72 4.87 -21.22
C VAL A 126 12.67 3.92 -21.78
N VAL A 127 11.43 4.08 -21.33
CA VAL A 127 10.30 3.28 -21.81
C VAL A 127 9.58 4.05 -22.92
N LYS A 128 9.59 3.51 -24.15
CA LYS A 128 8.97 4.11 -25.35
C LYS A 128 9.46 5.55 -25.63
N GLY A 129 10.76 5.78 -25.49
CA GLY A 129 11.39 7.08 -25.77
C GLY A 129 11.12 8.17 -24.72
N ARG A 130 10.49 7.83 -23.58
CA ARG A 130 10.33 8.74 -22.44
C ARG A 130 11.11 8.20 -21.24
N SER A 131 11.91 9.06 -20.62
CA SER A 131 12.53 8.75 -19.34
C SER A 131 11.44 8.55 -18.28
N GLN A 132 11.43 7.38 -17.66
CA GLN A 132 10.53 7.01 -16.58
C GLN A 132 11.35 6.54 -15.38
N LYS A 133 10.87 6.88 -14.19
CA LYS A 133 11.44 6.42 -12.93
C LYS A 133 10.78 5.10 -12.54
N ILE A 134 11.56 4.02 -12.48
CA ILE A 134 11.14 2.68 -12.05
C ILE A 134 11.49 2.53 -10.58
N TYR A 135 10.48 2.29 -9.74
CA TYR A 135 10.65 2.14 -8.31
C TYR A 135 10.72 0.65 -7.95
N LYS A 136 11.69 0.28 -7.11
CA LYS A 136 11.87 -1.07 -6.56
C LYS A 136 11.92 -1.01 -5.04
N ILE A 137 11.36 -2.00 -4.37
CA ILE A 137 11.45 -2.11 -2.91
C ILE A 137 12.88 -2.54 -2.52
N THR A 138 13.48 -1.85 -1.55
CA THR A 138 14.77 -2.21 -0.97
C THR A 138 14.59 -3.20 0.17
N ASP A 139 15.68 -3.77 0.70
CA ASP A 139 15.59 -4.62 1.90
C ASP A 139 15.13 -3.84 3.13
N LYS A 140 15.56 -2.58 3.28
CA LYS A 140 15.01 -1.65 4.28
C LYS A 140 13.51 -1.40 4.09
N GLY A 141 13.06 -1.31 2.84
CA GLY A 141 11.65 -1.21 2.50
C GLY A 141 10.85 -2.45 2.90
N LYS A 142 11.41 -3.65 2.73
CA LYS A 142 10.79 -4.90 3.18
C LYS A 142 10.68 -4.96 4.70
N GLU A 143 11.73 -4.56 5.43
CA GLU A 143 11.70 -4.48 6.89
C GLU A 143 10.63 -3.49 7.38
N ASN A 144 10.56 -2.31 6.74
CA ASN A 144 9.53 -1.31 7.03
C ASN A 144 8.12 -1.85 6.73
N LEU A 145 7.95 -2.59 5.63
CA LEU A 145 6.69 -3.24 5.29
C LEU A 145 6.25 -4.23 6.39
N GLU A 146 7.16 -5.05 6.92
CA GLU A 146 6.82 -5.96 8.02
C GLU A 146 6.44 -5.22 9.31
N LYS A 147 7.15 -4.14 9.67
CA LYS A 147 6.78 -3.29 10.82
C LYS A 147 5.39 -2.67 10.66
N LEU A 148 5.08 -2.18 9.45
CA LEU A 148 3.76 -1.62 9.15
C LEU A 148 2.67 -2.70 9.19
N LYS A 149 2.93 -3.91 8.67
CA LYS A 149 1.99 -5.04 8.76
C LYS A 149 1.71 -5.37 10.22
N GLU A 150 2.73 -5.49 11.06
CA GLU A 150 2.57 -5.80 12.48
C GLU A 150 1.72 -4.73 13.18
N LYS A 151 2.08 -3.45 13.02
CA LYS A 151 1.35 -2.33 13.61
C LYS A 151 -0.12 -2.31 13.20
N TRP A 152 -0.38 -2.46 11.90
CA TRP A 152 -1.73 -2.32 11.36
C TRP A 152 -2.58 -3.58 11.50
N THR A 153 -1.98 -4.77 11.68
CA THR A 153 -2.72 -6.03 11.84
C THR A 153 -3.71 -5.95 12.99
N TYR A 154 -3.28 -5.40 14.14
CA TYR A 154 -4.15 -5.29 15.30
C TYR A 154 -5.33 -4.33 15.07
N GLN A 155 -5.08 -3.21 14.39
CA GLN A 155 -6.13 -2.26 14.04
C GLN A 155 -7.12 -2.84 13.04
N PHE A 156 -6.64 -3.56 12.02
CA PHE A 156 -7.51 -4.29 11.08
C PHE A 156 -8.33 -5.36 11.78
N LEU A 157 -7.74 -6.08 12.74
CA LEU A 157 -8.44 -7.09 13.54
C LEU A 157 -9.62 -6.47 14.30
N ARG A 158 -9.37 -5.37 15.02
CA ARG A 158 -10.41 -4.62 15.73
C ARG A 158 -11.50 -4.13 14.78
N MET A 159 -11.13 -3.63 13.60
CA MET A 159 -12.11 -3.21 12.61
C MET A 159 -12.96 -4.38 12.10
N THR A 160 -12.37 -5.56 11.90
CA THR A 160 -13.16 -6.74 11.51
C THR A 160 -14.10 -7.22 12.62
N ASP A 161 -13.77 -6.97 13.88
CA ASP A 161 -14.64 -7.33 15.01
C ASP A 161 -15.81 -6.32 15.16
N ILE A 162 -15.56 -5.03 14.93
CA ILE A 162 -16.58 -3.96 15.00
C ILE A 162 -17.48 -3.96 13.75
N ALA A 163 -16.90 -4.20 12.59
CA ALA A 163 -17.57 -4.22 11.30
C ALA A 163 -17.28 -5.55 10.58
N PRO A 164 -17.91 -6.66 11.04
CA PRO A 164 -17.72 -7.97 10.44
C PRO A 164 -18.07 -7.97 8.96
N MET A 165 -17.19 -8.59 8.17
CA MET A 165 -17.31 -8.61 6.71
C MET A 165 -18.59 -9.31 6.25
N GLU A 166 -19.12 -10.24 7.03
CA GLU A 166 -20.35 -10.98 6.78
C GLU A 166 -21.58 -10.06 6.79
N GLN A 167 -21.55 -9.02 7.65
CA GLN A 167 -22.66 -8.09 7.83
C GLN A 167 -22.48 -6.84 6.97
N TYR A 168 -21.29 -6.24 6.98
CA TYR A 168 -21.02 -4.95 6.34
C TYR A 168 -20.26 -5.05 5.02
N GLY A 169 -19.59 -6.18 4.77
CA GLY A 169 -18.87 -6.47 3.52
C GLY A 169 -19.73 -7.17 2.46
N ASN A 170 -21.02 -7.40 2.72
CA ASN A 170 -21.87 -8.27 1.91
C ASN A 170 -22.08 -7.83 0.43
N PRO A 171 -22.12 -6.53 0.05
CA PRO A 171 -22.07 -6.17 -1.38
C PRO A 171 -20.67 -6.36 -2.00
N PHE A 172 -19.61 -6.47 -1.18
CA PHE A 172 -18.22 -6.64 -1.63
C PHE A 172 -17.73 -8.09 -1.61
N GLY A 173 -18.47 -9.02 -0.99
CA GLY A 173 -18.04 -10.40 -0.79
C GLY A 173 -18.47 -11.35 -1.90
N SER A 174 -19.78 -11.56 -2.04
CA SER A 174 -20.35 -12.57 -2.94
C SER A 174 -20.36 -12.11 -4.40
N GLU A 175 -20.80 -10.87 -4.64
CA GLU A 175 -20.93 -10.31 -5.98
C GLU A 175 -19.56 -10.02 -6.60
N HIS A 176 -18.60 -9.48 -5.85
CA HIS A 176 -17.23 -9.32 -6.35
C HIS A 176 -16.48 -10.63 -6.51
N PHE A 177 -16.68 -11.63 -5.65
CA PHE A 177 -16.07 -12.95 -5.87
C PHE A 177 -16.56 -13.54 -7.18
N LYS A 178 -17.89 -13.52 -7.40
CA LYS A 178 -18.50 -13.96 -8.66
C LYS A 178 -17.96 -13.17 -9.84
N ASN A 179 -17.98 -11.84 -9.79
CA ASN A 179 -17.52 -11.00 -10.90
C ASN A 179 -16.02 -11.16 -11.18
N ARG A 180 -15.18 -11.35 -10.15
CA ARG A 180 -13.76 -11.65 -10.31
C ARG A 180 -13.53 -13.02 -10.92
N LEU A 181 -14.29 -14.03 -10.49
CA LEU A 181 -14.24 -15.36 -11.07
C LEU A 181 -14.65 -15.30 -12.55
N LEU A 182 -15.75 -14.63 -12.88
CA LEU A 182 -16.21 -14.44 -14.26
C LEU A 182 -15.15 -13.76 -15.13
N ARG A 183 -14.51 -12.68 -14.66
CA ARG A 183 -13.40 -12.04 -15.38
C ARG A 183 -12.20 -12.95 -15.59
N ASN A 184 -11.88 -13.79 -14.61
CA ASN A 184 -10.81 -14.77 -14.78
C ASN A 184 -11.21 -15.82 -15.83
N LEU A 185 -12.48 -16.22 -15.86
CA LEU A 185 -13.02 -17.16 -16.86
C LEU A 185 -13.06 -16.58 -18.28
N GLU A 186 -13.24 -15.26 -18.44
CA GLU A 186 -13.23 -14.57 -19.74
C GLU A 186 -11.89 -14.68 -20.49
N ASN A 187 -10.79 -14.96 -19.78
CA ASN A 187 -9.44 -15.03 -20.33
C ASN A 187 -8.91 -16.47 -20.43
N ILE A 188 -9.77 -17.48 -20.31
CA ILE A 188 -9.38 -18.89 -20.37
C ILE A 188 -9.44 -19.37 -21.81
N GLU A 189 -8.36 -19.99 -22.27
CA GLU A 189 -8.28 -20.53 -23.63
C GLU A 189 -8.61 -22.03 -23.67
N ASN A 190 -8.39 -22.77 -22.58
CA ASN A 190 -8.56 -24.22 -22.53
C ASN A 190 -9.14 -24.75 -21.18
N THR A 191 -9.56 -26.01 -21.19
CA THR A 191 -10.16 -26.66 -20.01
C THR A 191 -9.17 -26.84 -18.85
N GLU A 192 -7.88 -27.01 -19.14
CA GLU A 192 -6.85 -27.20 -18.12
C GLU A 192 -6.66 -25.93 -17.29
N ASP A 193 -6.61 -24.76 -17.94
CA ASP A 193 -6.54 -23.44 -17.29
C ASP A 193 -7.73 -23.21 -16.35
N ALA A 194 -8.94 -23.60 -16.77
CA ALA A 194 -10.13 -23.54 -15.93
C ALA A 194 -9.97 -24.41 -14.68
N ILE A 195 -9.56 -25.67 -14.85
CA ILE A 195 -9.34 -26.60 -13.75
C ILE A 195 -8.30 -26.02 -12.77
N ASP A 196 -7.22 -25.43 -13.28
CA ASP A 196 -6.16 -24.86 -12.46
C ASP A 196 -6.61 -23.61 -11.71
N ILE A 197 -7.41 -22.74 -12.32
CA ILE A 197 -8.05 -21.61 -11.64
C ILE A 197 -8.91 -22.11 -10.47
N PHE A 198 -9.78 -23.09 -10.68
CA PHE A 198 -10.62 -23.64 -9.63
C PHE A 198 -9.82 -24.36 -8.54
N ARG A 199 -8.75 -25.09 -8.89
CA ARG A 199 -7.80 -25.68 -7.92
C ARG A 199 -7.09 -24.60 -7.09
N GLY A 200 -6.73 -23.49 -7.72
CA GLY A 200 -6.16 -22.32 -7.05
C GLY A 200 -7.11 -21.73 -6.00
N TYR A 201 -8.38 -21.50 -6.39
CA TYR A 201 -9.42 -21.04 -5.46
C TYR A 201 -9.66 -22.03 -4.33
N ARG A 202 -9.80 -23.33 -4.63
CA ARG A 202 -9.96 -24.38 -3.60
C ARG A 202 -8.80 -24.37 -2.60
N SER A 203 -7.57 -24.27 -3.09
CA SER A 203 -6.37 -24.21 -2.24
C SER A 203 -6.31 -22.94 -1.41
N LYS A 204 -6.76 -21.80 -1.95
CA LYS A 204 -6.92 -20.54 -1.21
C LYS A 204 -7.93 -20.69 -0.08
N PHE A 205 -9.13 -21.21 -0.35
CA PHE A 205 -10.17 -21.41 0.66
C PHE A 205 -9.75 -22.41 1.73
N LYS A 206 -9.08 -23.51 1.35
CA LYS A 206 -8.53 -24.48 2.32
C LYS A 206 -7.53 -23.82 3.28
N ARG A 207 -6.63 -22.97 2.77
CA ARG A 207 -5.69 -22.19 3.62
C ARG A 207 -6.42 -21.23 4.54
N MET A 208 -7.44 -20.54 4.04
CA MET A 208 -8.25 -19.60 4.82
C MET A 208 -8.99 -20.33 5.96
N TYR A 209 -9.65 -21.45 5.65
CA TYR A 209 -10.32 -22.29 6.63
C TYR A 209 -9.37 -22.76 7.74
N LYS A 210 -8.19 -23.29 7.37
CA LYS A 210 -7.17 -23.71 8.34
C LYS A 210 -6.73 -22.56 9.27
N ARG A 211 -6.56 -21.34 8.73
CA ARG A 211 -6.21 -20.16 9.55
C ARG A 211 -7.33 -19.80 10.53
N LEU A 212 -8.59 -19.84 10.08
CA LEU A 212 -9.75 -19.57 10.93
C LEU A 212 -9.87 -20.61 12.05
N GLN A 213 -9.68 -21.89 11.73
CA GLN A 213 -9.69 -22.96 12.73
C GLN A 213 -8.59 -22.76 13.77
N ASN A 214 -7.35 -22.50 13.35
CA ASN A 214 -6.26 -22.19 14.28
C ASN A 214 -6.55 -20.96 15.14
N ARG A 215 -7.23 -19.94 14.59
CA ARG A 215 -7.64 -18.73 15.35
C ARG A 215 -8.70 -19.09 16.39
N MET A 216 -9.68 -19.92 16.02
CA MET A 216 -10.71 -20.41 16.93
C MET A 216 -10.09 -21.21 18.09
N GLU A 217 -9.20 -22.15 17.80
CA GLU A 217 -8.48 -22.93 18.81
C GLU A 217 -7.66 -22.05 19.78
N LYS A 218 -7.01 -20.99 19.27
CA LYS A 218 -6.31 -20.02 20.12
C LYS A 218 -7.27 -19.27 21.03
N LEU A 219 -8.40 -18.79 20.49
CA LEU A 219 -9.42 -18.09 21.27
C LEU A 219 -10.03 -18.97 22.34
N ASP A 220 -10.30 -20.24 22.05
CA ASP A 220 -10.82 -21.20 23.02
C ASP A 220 -9.83 -21.46 24.16
N LYS A 221 -8.53 -21.54 23.87
CA LYS A 221 -7.48 -21.63 24.89
C LYS A 221 -7.43 -20.38 25.76
N THR A 222 -7.45 -19.19 25.16
CA THR A 222 -7.48 -17.92 25.89
C THR A 222 -8.72 -17.81 26.77
N LYS A 223 -9.90 -18.21 26.26
CA LYS A 223 -11.14 -18.24 27.03
C LYS A 223 -11.04 -19.18 28.22
N SER A 224 -10.64 -20.43 28.00
CA SER A 224 -10.51 -21.43 29.06
C SER A 224 -9.55 -20.99 30.16
N TYR A 225 -8.48 -20.31 29.78
CA TYR A 225 -7.54 -19.71 30.71
C TYR A 225 -8.16 -18.56 31.52
N LEU A 226 -8.88 -17.63 30.88
CA LEU A 226 -9.60 -16.58 31.59
C LEU A 226 -10.64 -17.16 32.56
N ASP A 227 -11.39 -18.17 32.13
CA ASP A 227 -12.36 -18.88 32.97
C ASP A 227 -11.66 -19.53 34.20
N SER A 228 -10.43 -20.04 34.04
CA SER A 228 -9.63 -20.57 35.14
C SER A 228 -9.21 -19.50 36.15
N ILE A 229 -8.78 -18.31 35.69
CA ILE A 229 -8.46 -17.18 36.57
C ILE A 229 -9.72 -16.73 37.32
N ILE A 230 -10.85 -16.59 36.61
CA ILE A 230 -12.13 -16.20 37.21
C ILE A 230 -12.51 -17.18 38.30
N THR A 231 -12.44 -18.49 38.02
CA THR A 231 -12.74 -19.55 38.98
C THR A 231 -11.83 -19.48 40.21
N GLU A 232 -10.54 -19.18 40.04
CA GLU A 232 -9.62 -19.03 41.17
C GLU A 232 -9.90 -17.76 41.98
N ILE A 233 -10.24 -16.64 41.33
CA ILE A 233 -10.65 -15.40 42.01
C ILE A 233 -11.93 -15.63 42.82
N GLU A 234 -12.92 -16.32 42.25
CA GLU A 234 -14.20 -16.62 42.91
C GLU A 234 -14.02 -17.50 44.17
N LYS A 235 -12.96 -18.31 44.23
CA LYS A 235 -12.61 -19.12 45.41
C LYS A 235 -11.81 -18.36 46.46
N MET A 236 -11.36 -17.13 46.20
CA MET A 236 -10.56 -16.37 47.17
C MET A 236 -11.47 -15.73 48.23
N ASP A 237 -11.18 -16.00 49.50
CA ASP A 237 -11.88 -15.37 50.63
C ASP A 237 -11.64 -13.83 50.69
N GLN A 238 -10.46 -13.39 50.24
CA GLN A 238 -10.11 -11.98 50.07
C GLN A 238 -9.36 -11.78 48.76
N PHE A 239 -9.66 -10.67 48.08
CA PHE A 239 -9.04 -10.34 46.80
C PHE A 239 -7.54 -9.99 46.96
N ASP A 240 -6.68 -10.76 46.30
CA ASP A 240 -5.23 -10.53 46.24
C ASP A 240 -4.78 -10.17 44.81
N LEU A 241 -4.46 -8.90 44.61
CA LEU A 241 -4.00 -8.38 43.32
C LEU A 241 -2.66 -8.98 42.86
N ASN A 242 -1.76 -9.32 43.78
CA ASN A 242 -0.43 -9.83 43.42
C ASN A 242 -0.55 -11.25 42.88
N LYS A 243 -1.35 -12.09 43.54
CA LYS A 243 -1.67 -13.45 43.07
C LYS A 243 -2.34 -13.44 41.69
N VAL A 244 -3.24 -12.49 41.43
CA VAL A 244 -3.87 -12.33 40.10
C VAL A 244 -2.83 -11.94 39.04
N LYS A 245 -1.89 -11.05 39.34
CA LYS A 245 -0.82 -10.69 38.41
C LYS A 245 0.11 -11.86 38.11
N GLU A 246 0.44 -12.69 39.09
CA GLU A 246 1.23 -13.90 38.90
C GLU A 246 0.52 -14.86 37.94
N MET A 247 -0.76 -15.14 38.19
CA MET A 247 -1.57 -15.98 37.28
C MET A 247 -1.55 -15.44 35.85
N VAL A 248 -1.73 -14.11 35.66
CA VAL A 248 -1.70 -13.43 34.35
C VAL A 248 -0.34 -13.56 33.65
N ASN A 249 0.76 -13.45 34.40
CA ASN A 249 2.12 -13.53 33.84
C ASN A 249 2.53 -14.95 33.44
N GLU A 250 1.88 -15.98 34.00
CA GLU A 250 2.09 -17.37 33.62
C GLU A 250 1.38 -17.75 32.30
N PHE A 251 0.66 -16.81 31.66
CA PHE A 251 0.04 -17.04 30.36
C PHE A 251 1.09 -17.11 29.22
N PRO A 252 1.10 -18.21 28.43
CA PRO A 252 2.01 -18.36 27.28
C PRO A 252 1.62 -17.56 26.04
#